data_AF-A0A6P1NE04-F1
#
_entry.id   AF-A0A6P1NE04-F1
#
_cell.length_a   1.000
_cell.length_b   1.000
_cell.length_c   1.000
_cell.angle_alpha   90.00
_cell.angle_beta   90.00
_cell.angle_gamma   90.00
#
_symmetry.space_group_name_H-M   'P 1'
#
loop_
_entity.id
_entity.type
_entity.pdbx_description
1 polymer ?
#
loop_
_entity_poly.entity_id
_entity_poly.type
_entity_poly.pdbx_seq_one_letter_code
_entity_poly.pdbx_strand_id
1 'polypeptide(L)' 'MAAPFPTSRIECLEADENDQLAIYRNEFDVPGGAIYLDGNSLGAGLTPPLNWRTPSLTREWGLIRS' A
#
# COMPACT_ATOMS: atom_id res chain seq x y z
N MET A 1 24.76 -0.18 -23.78
CA MET A 1 24.21 0.44 -22.55
C MET A 1 22.83 -0.15 -22.35
N ALA A 2 22.60 -0.89 -21.26
CA ALA A 2 21.27 -1.34 -20.90
C ALA A 2 20.42 -0.12 -20.49
N ALA A 3 19.14 -0.10 -20.85
CA ALA A 3 18.22 0.97 -20.44
C ALA A 3 18.09 0.96 -18.91
N PRO A 4 17.95 2.13 -18.26
CA PRO A 4 17.86 2.22 -16.79
C PRO A 4 16.57 1.63 -16.20
N PHE A 5 15.61 1.24 -17.05
CA PHE A 5 14.34 0.64 -16.66
C PHE A 5 13.99 -0.54 -17.56
N PRO A 6 13.28 -1.55 -17.05
CA PRO A 6 12.78 -2.65 -17.86
C PRO A 6 11.87 -2.09 -18.97
N THR A 7 12.20 -2.43 -20.22
CA THR A 7 11.49 -2.00 -21.44
C THR A 7 10.64 -3.12 -22.04
N SER A 8 10.81 -4.35 -21.54
CA SER A 8 10.00 -5.49 -21.92
C SER A 8 9.24 -6.08 -20.72
N ARG A 9 8.16 -6.81 -21.02
CA ARG A 9 7.39 -7.54 -19.99
C ARG A 9 8.23 -8.54 -19.22
N ILE A 10 9.17 -9.21 -19.89
CA ILE A 10 10.02 -10.24 -19.28
C ILE A 10 10.94 -9.59 -18.24
N GLU A 11 11.56 -8.45 -18.60
CA GLU A 11 12.41 -7.70 -17.67
C GLU A 11 11.64 -7.19 -16.45
N CYS A 12 10.35 -6.82 -16.59
CA CYS A 12 9.52 -6.47 -15.43
C CYS A 12 9.27 -7.66 -14.51
N LEU A 13 9.00 -8.85 -15.06
CA LEU A 13 8.76 -10.06 -14.27
C LEU A 13 10.03 -10.49 -13.52
N GLU A 14 11.19 -10.42 -14.17
CA GLU A 14 12.48 -10.68 -13.53
C GLU A 14 12.76 -9.67 -12.42
N ALA A 15 12.40 -8.40 -12.60
CA ALA A 15 12.52 -7.39 -11.56
C ALA A 15 11.61 -7.68 -10.36
N ASP A 16 10.35 -8.07 -10.60
CA ASP A 16 9.39 -8.45 -9.56
C ASP A 16 9.88 -9.68 -8.76
N GLU A 17 10.46 -10.68 -9.43
CA GLU A 17 11.00 -11.89 -8.78
C GLU A 17 12.19 -11.59 -7.86
N ASN A 18 12.98 -10.57 -8.19
CA ASN A 18 14.16 -10.16 -7.43
C ASN A 18 13.87 -9.03 -6.41
N ASP A 19 12.62 -8.58 -6.28
CA ASP A 19 12.25 -7.52 -5.35
C ASP A 19 12.16 -8.03 -3.91
N GLN A 20 13.14 -7.63 -3.09
CA GLN A 20 13.19 -7.96 -1.66
C GLN A 20 12.03 -7.33 -0.85
N LEU A 21 11.38 -6.30 -1.38
CA LEU A 21 10.26 -5.61 -0.75
C LEU A 21 8.89 -6.17 -1.17
N ALA A 22 8.84 -7.12 -2.10
CA ALA A 22 7.60 -7.70 -2.61
C ALA A 22 6.70 -8.26 -1.49
N ILE A 23 7.29 -8.70 -0.38
CA ILE A 23 6.56 -9.21 0.79
C ILE A 23 5.59 -8.18 1.40
N TYR A 24 5.96 -6.89 1.41
CA TYR A 24 5.16 -5.83 2.00
C TYR A 24 3.92 -5.49 1.18
N ARG A 25 3.85 -5.92 -0.09
CA ARG A 25 2.67 -5.70 -0.94
C ARG A 25 1.38 -6.22 -0.31
N ASN A 26 1.46 -7.31 0.45
CA ASN A 26 0.31 -7.94 1.10
C ASN A 26 -0.19 -7.16 2.34
N GLU A 27 0.58 -6.18 2.82
CA GLU A 27 0.18 -5.30 3.93
C GLU A 27 -0.72 -4.15 3.46
N PHE A 28 -0.96 -4.01 2.16
CA PHE A 28 -1.82 -2.96 1.60
C PHE A 28 -3.14 -3.53 1.09
N ASP A 29 -4.22 -2.81 1.37
CA ASP A 29 -5.57 -3.08 0.85
C ASP A 29 -5.76 -2.36 -0.49
N VAL A 30 -5.06 -2.85 -1.52
CA VAL A 30 -5.18 -2.32 -2.89
C VAL A 30 -6.26 -3.10 -3.63
N PRO A 31 -7.25 -2.42 -4.26
CA PRO A 31 -8.29 -3.09 -5.03
C PRO A 31 -7.72 -4.01 -6.11
N GLY A 32 -8.19 -5.26 -6.15
CA GLY A 32 -7.78 -6.24 -7.15
C GLY A 32 -8.04 -5.73 -8.58
N GLY A 33 -7.03 -5.86 -9.45
CA GLY A 33 -7.10 -5.43 -10.86
C GLY A 33 -6.85 -3.94 -11.10
N ALA A 34 -6.67 -3.13 -10.06
CA ALA A 34 -6.27 -1.74 -10.20
C ALA A 34 -4.73 -1.59 -10.21
N ILE A 35 -4.22 -0.68 -11.04
CA ILE A 35 -2.84 -0.19 -10.95
C ILE A 35 -2.91 1.16 -10.22
N TYR A 36 -2.58 1.14 -8.93
CA TYR A 36 -2.66 2.34 -8.08
C TYR A 36 -1.39 3.18 -8.18
N LEU A 37 -1.46 4.33 -8.85
CA LEU A 37 -0.31 5.21 -9.10
C LEU A 37 -0.40 6.57 -8.36
N ASP A 38 -1.49 6.83 -7.65
CA ASP A 38 -1.72 8.10 -6.93
C ASP A 38 -1.35 8.04 -5.43
N GLY A 39 -0.45 7.12 -5.08
CA GLY A 39 0.03 6.92 -3.71
C GLY A 39 0.71 8.15 -3.08
N ASN A 40 1.14 9.10 -3.92
CA ASN A 40 1.74 10.36 -3.48
C ASN A 40 0.70 11.35 -2.92
N SER A 41 -0.54 11.28 -3.39
CA SER A 41 -1.62 12.17 -2.94
C SER A 41 -2.38 11.53 -1.78
N LEU A 42 -2.73 10.25 -1.93
CA LEU A 42 -3.41 9.46 -0.91
C LEU A 42 -2.70 8.13 -0.76
N GLY A 43 -2.11 7.86 0.40
CA GLY A 43 -1.50 6.56 0.68
C GLY A 43 -2.52 5.44 0.53
N ALA A 44 -2.11 4.31 -0.04
CA ALA A 44 -2.96 3.11 -0.07
C ALA A 44 -3.31 2.70 1.37
N GLY A 45 -4.54 2.23 1.57
CA GLY A 45 -4.95 1.70 2.87
C GLY A 45 -4.05 0.55 3.29
N LEU A 46 -3.69 0.49 4.58
CA LEU A 46 -3.03 -0.67 5.14
C LEU A 46 -4.08 -1.73 5.47
N THR A 47 -3.77 -3.00 5.22
CA THR A 47 -4.51 -4.14 5.76
C THR A 47 -4.23 -4.17 7.26
N PRO A 48 -5.21 -3.80 8.10
CA PRO A 48 -4.93 -3.72 9.52
C PRO A 48 -4.76 -5.10 10.14
N PRO A 49 -3.86 -5.26 11.13
CA PRO A 49 -3.84 -6.48 11.93
C PRO A 49 -5.15 -6.64 12.72
N LEU A 50 -5.57 -7.88 12.99
CA LEU A 50 -6.87 -8.21 13.59
C LEU A 50 -7.15 -7.48 14.93
N ASN A 51 -6.10 -7.00 15.61
CA ASN A 51 -6.15 -6.30 16.89
C ASN A 51 -6.03 -4.77 16.79
N TRP A 52 -5.96 -4.16 15.60
CA TRP A 52 -5.63 -2.73 15.42
C TRP A 52 -6.70 -1.73 15.87
N ARG A 53 -7.76 -2.16 16.57
CA ARG A 53 -8.87 -1.27 16.96
C ARG A 53 -8.38 -0.09 17.81
N THR A 54 -8.32 1.10 17.20
CA THR A 54 -8.10 2.35 17.91
C THR A 54 -9.41 2.81 18.55
N PRO A 55 -9.52 2.94 19.89
CA PRO A 55 -10.72 3.49 20.55
C PRO A 55 -10.84 5.02 20.43
N SER A 56 -9.93 5.68 19.72
CA SER A 56 -9.66 7.12 19.87
C SER A 56 -10.77 8.05 19.38
N LEU A 57 -11.57 7.63 18.40
CA LEU A 57 -12.60 8.50 17.82
C LEU A 57 -13.69 8.88 18.84
N THR A 58 -14.03 8.00 19.79
CA THR A 58 -15.07 8.28 20.80
C THR A 58 -14.51 9.05 21.99
N ARG A 59 -13.23 8.92 22.32
CA ARG A 59 -12.63 9.51 23.53
C ARG A 59 -12.12 10.94 23.32
N GLU A 60 -11.63 11.27 22.13
CA GLU A 60 -11.04 12.60 21.86
C GLU A 60 -12.04 13.64 21.37
N TRP A 61 -13.18 13.22 20.81
CA TRP A 61 -14.20 14.13 20.23
C TRP A 61 -15.50 14.22 21.05
N GLY A 62 -15.58 13.51 22.18
CA GLY A 62 -16.77 13.43 23.04
C GLY A 62 -17.15 14.72 23.80
N LEU A 63 -16.49 15.85 23.57
CA LEU A 63 -16.73 17.10 24.30
C LEU A 63 -17.40 18.23 23.46
N ILE A 64 -17.73 18.01 22.19
CA ILE A 64 -18.36 19.08 21.37
C ILE A 64 -19.88 19.19 21.62
N ARG A 65 -20.45 18.41 22.54
CA ARG A 65 -21.92 18.36 22.79
C ARG A 65 -22.34 18.26 24.27
N SER A 66 -21.64 18.92 25.21
CA SER A 66 -22.20 19.18 26.55
C SER A 66 -22.56 20.65 26.71
#